data_AF-A0A7C5LRB8-F1
#
_entry.id   AF-A0A7C5LRB8-F1
#
_cell.length_a   1.000
_cell.length_b   1.000
_cell.length_c   1.000
_cell.angle_alpha   90.00
_cell.angle_beta   90.00
_cell.angle_gamma   90.00
#
_symmetry.space_group_name_H-M   'P 1'
#
loop_
_entity.id
_entity.type
_entity.pdbx_description
1 polymer ?
#
loop_
_entity_poly.entity_id
_entity_poly.type
_entity_poly.pdbx_seq_one_letter_code
_entity_poly.pdbx_strand_id
1 'polypeptide(L)'
;MRWLLGVVVSVLLAISADAAVVQARLVLASNDSRKADKRLSDIESKLKETFGYQFYQQLGAQQRPLKAGDKLRLDLGQEFVLFILPKSADRHQQELELEWYSGKTLLVRSVVKIVENGHLFVKGPEVGNDWIVLAVGVRN
;
A
#
# COMPACT_ATOMS: atom_id res chain seq x y z
N MET A 1 -7.14 -58.83 30.67
CA MET A 1 -6.82 -57.40 30.84
C MET A 1 -5.77 -57.01 29.79
N ARG A 2 -6.17 -56.35 28.70
CA ARG A 2 -5.25 -55.77 27.70
C ARG A 2 -5.75 -54.36 27.42
N TRP A 3 -5.07 -53.36 27.98
CA TRP A 3 -5.39 -51.95 27.78
C TRP A 3 -4.76 -51.50 26.45
N LEU A 4 -5.57 -50.99 25.53
CA LEU A 4 -5.10 -50.29 24.34
C LEU A 4 -4.93 -48.81 24.71
N LEU A 5 -3.68 -48.34 24.76
CA LEU A 5 -3.38 -46.91 24.80
C LEU A 5 -3.70 -46.32 23.41
N GLY A 6 -4.75 -45.50 23.34
CA GLY A 6 -5.01 -44.64 22.20
C GLY A 6 -4.13 -43.39 22.28
N VAL A 7 -3.15 -43.29 21.38
CA VAL A 7 -2.41 -42.04 21.16
C VAL A 7 -3.27 -41.13 20.30
N VAL A 8 -3.79 -40.05 20.89
CA VAL A 8 -4.47 -38.99 20.14
C VAL A 8 -3.41 -38.00 19.68
N VAL A 9 -3.08 -38.03 18.40
CA VAL A 9 -2.27 -36.99 17.75
C VAL A 9 -3.21 -35.89 17.29
N SER A 10 -3.26 -34.79 18.04
CA SER A 10 -3.96 -33.58 17.61
C SER A 10 -3.13 -32.86 16.55
N VAL A 11 -3.48 -33.06 15.28
CA VAL A 11 -2.95 -32.27 14.17
C VAL A 11 -3.60 -30.88 14.24
N LEU A 12 -2.85 -29.89 14.74
CA LEU A 12 -3.23 -28.48 14.64
C LEU A 12 -3.01 -28.04 13.19
N LEU A 13 -4.08 -28.02 12.41
CA LEU A 13 -4.11 -27.32 11.12
C LEU A 13 -3.91 -25.83 11.38
N ALA A 14 -2.69 -25.34 11.15
CA ALA A 14 -2.44 -23.92 11.05
C ALA A 14 -3.21 -23.41 9.82
N ILE A 15 -4.35 -22.76 10.08
CA ILE A 15 -5.07 -22.01 9.06
C ILE A 15 -4.17 -20.82 8.71
N SER A 16 -3.44 -20.92 7.62
CA SER A 16 -2.77 -19.77 7.01
C SER A 16 -3.86 -18.80 6.54
N ALA A 17 -4.20 -17.83 7.38
CA ALA A 17 -4.93 -16.66 6.89
C ALA A 17 -4.01 -15.96 5.89
N ASP A 18 -4.43 -15.86 4.63
CA ASP A 18 -3.69 -15.11 3.62
C ASP A 18 -3.56 -13.66 4.11
N ALA A 19 -2.33 -13.23 4.34
CA ALA A 19 -2.07 -11.93 4.95
C ALA A 19 -2.12 -10.87 3.86
N ALA A 20 -3.08 -9.96 3.94
CA ALA A 20 -3.22 -8.82 3.05
C ALA A 20 -1.85 -8.15 2.78
N VAL A 21 -1.52 -7.88 1.53
CA VAL A 21 -0.32 -7.17 1.11
C VAL A 21 -0.68 -5.73 0.81
N VAL A 22 0.05 -4.80 1.41
CA VAL A 22 0.00 -3.39 1.04
C VAL A 22 1.10 -3.08 0.03
N GLN A 23 0.75 -2.33 -1.01
CA GLN A 23 1.68 -1.81 -1.99
C GLN A 23 1.60 -0.30 -2.01
N ALA A 24 2.74 0.37 -1.89
CA ALA A 24 2.86 1.81 -2.05
C ALA A 24 3.73 2.13 -3.26
N ARG A 25 3.29 3.08 -4.09
CA ARG A 25 3.99 3.56 -5.28
C ARG A 25 4.10 5.08 -5.22
N LEU A 26 5.31 5.58 -5.38
CA LEU A 26 5.59 7.01 -5.58
C LEU A 26 5.50 7.30 -7.08
N VAL A 27 4.67 8.26 -7.45
CA VAL A 27 4.34 8.57 -8.84
C VAL A 27 4.59 10.05 -9.09
N LEU A 28 5.28 10.36 -10.18
CA LEU A 28 5.33 11.71 -10.74
C LEU A 28 4.16 11.88 -11.71
N ALA A 29 3.37 12.93 -11.53
CA ALA A 29 2.28 13.32 -12.40
C ALA A 29 2.68 14.60 -13.15
N SER A 30 2.56 14.59 -14.49
CA SER A 30 3.13 15.62 -15.36
C SER A 30 2.27 15.84 -16.61
N ASN A 31 2.30 17.07 -17.12
CA ASN A 31 1.77 17.38 -18.46
C ASN A 31 2.87 17.45 -19.52
N ASP A 32 4.14 17.35 -19.12
CA ASP A 32 5.26 17.33 -20.05
C ASP A 32 5.34 15.96 -20.73
N SER A 33 5.62 15.96 -22.02
CA SER A 33 5.66 14.75 -22.85
C SER A 33 6.64 13.71 -22.29
N ARG A 34 6.11 12.55 -21.89
CA ARG A 34 6.87 11.43 -21.33
C ARG A 34 6.39 10.11 -21.95
N LYS A 35 7.23 9.08 -21.89
CA LYS A 35 6.81 7.73 -22.26
C LYS A 35 5.86 7.19 -21.19
N ALA A 36 4.78 6.53 -21.61
CA ALA A 36 3.87 5.84 -20.70
C ALA A 36 4.62 4.79 -19.87
N ASP A 37 4.39 4.79 -18.57
CA ASP A 37 5.02 3.84 -17.65
C ASP A 37 4.14 2.59 -17.49
N LYS A 38 4.55 1.49 -18.12
CA LYS A 38 3.83 0.21 -18.09
C LYS A 38 3.62 -0.35 -16.68
N ARG A 39 4.40 0.10 -15.68
CA ARG A 39 4.25 -0.33 -14.27
C ARG A 39 3.01 0.26 -13.59
N LEU A 40 2.39 1.26 -14.21
CA LEU A 40 1.20 1.95 -13.70
C LEU A 40 -0.06 1.59 -14.48
N SER A 41 -0.01 0.66 -15.44
CA SER A 41 -1.14 0.36 -16.34
C SER A 41 -2.42 -0.04 -15.61
N ASP A 42 -2.30 -0.65 -14.42
CA ASP A 42 -3.41 -1.05 -13.55
C ASP A 42 -4.10 0.14 -12.84
N ILE A 43 -3.42 1.28 -12.68
CA ILE A 43 -3.94 2.46 -11.97
C ILE A 43 -3.94 3.75 -12.80
N GLU A 44 -3.37 3.75 -14.02
CA GLU A 44 -3.21 4.95 -14.85
C GLU A 44 -4.53 5.65 -15.15
N SER A 45 -5.59 4.90 -15.48
CA SER A 45 -6.91 5.47 -15.74
C SER A 45 -7.46 6.21 -14.52
N LYS A 46 -7.37 5.59 -13.33
CA LYS A 46 -7.82 6.20 -12.07
C LYS A 46 -6.99 7.42 -11.69
N LEU A 47 -5.67 7.38 -11.93
CA LEU A 47 -4.79 8.53 -11.72
C LEU A 47 -5.21 9.71 -12.61
N LYS A 48 -5.46 9.46 -13.91
CA LYS A 48 -5.96 10.48 -14.86
C LYS A 48 -7.28 11.07 -14.42
N GLU A 49 -8.23 10.24 -14.04
CA GLU A 49 -9.54 10.67 -13.54
C GLU A 49 -9.41 11.53 -12.26
N THR A 50 -8.52 11.14 -11.35
CA THR A 50 -8.37 11.80 -10.05
C THR A 50 -7.61 13.13 -10.13
N PHE A 51 -6.56 13.21 -10.96
CA PHE A 51 -5.63 14.33 -10.95
C PHE A 51 -5.51 15.10 -12.26
N GLY A 52 -5.98 14.56 -13.39
CA GLY A 52 -6.06 15.26 -14.67
C GLY A 52 -4.74 15.43 -15.44
N TYR A 53 -3.61 14.90 -14.96
CA TYR A 53 -2.35 14.97 -15.71
C TYR A 53 -2.30 13.99 -16.88
N GLN A 54 -1.56 14.33 -17.93
CA GLN A 54 -1.43 13.49 -19.12
C GLN A 54 -0.50 12.29 -18.93
N PHE A 55 0.58 12.47 -18.17
CA PHE A 55 1.64 11.48 -18.00
C PHE A 55 1.90 11.16 -16.53
N TYR A 56 2.11 9.87 -16.26
CA TYR A 56 2.46 9.37 -14.93
C TYR A 56 3.68 8.46 -15.03
N GLN A 57 4.61 8.60 -14.09
CA GLN A 57 5.83 7.81 -14.01
C GLN A 57 6.07 7.32 -12.60
N GLN A 58 6.31 6.02 -12.42
CA GLN A 58 6.64 5.48 -11.11
C GLN A 58 8.10 5.80 -10.76
N LEU A 59 8.28 6.54 -9.68
CA LEU A 59 9.60 6.91 -9.14
C LEU A 59 10.15 5.85 -8.19
N GLY A 60 9.27 5.18 -7.45
CA GLY A 60 9.63 4.12 -6.51
C GLY A 60 8.41 3.32 -6.07
N ALA A 61 8.62 2.12 -5.55
CA ALA A 61 7.55 1.28 -5.03
C ALA A 61 8.07 0.28 -3.99
N GLN A 62 7.24 -0.03 -3.00
CA GLN A 62 7.44 -1.14 -2.07
C GLN A 62 6.14 -1.89 -1.85
N GLN A 63 6.27 -3.15 -1.47
CA GLN A 63 5.16 -3.97 -1.01
C GLN A 63 5.56 -4.76 0.24
N ARG A 64 4.64 -4.89 1.20
CA ARG A 64 4.85 -5.64 2.43
C ARG A 64 3.55 -6.30 2.87
N PRO A 65 3.61 -7.48 3.51
CA PRO A 65 2.43 -8.03 4.18
C PRO A 65 2.02 -7.12 5.33
N LEU A 66 0.72 -6.87 5.46
CA LEU A 66 0.09 -6.22 6.59
C LEU A 66 -0.01 -7.22 7.73
N LYS A 67 0.64 -6.91 8.85
CA LYS A 67 0.54 -7.67 10.09
C LYS A 67 -0.08 -6.77 11.15
N ALA A 68 -1.10 -7.27 11.83
CA ALA A 68 -1.76 -6.52 12.88
C ALA A 68 -0.75 -6.12 13.98
N GLY A 69 -0.80 -4.86 14.42
CA GLY A 69 0.06 -4.32 15.47
C GLY A 69 1.46 -3.88 15.01
N ASP A 70 1.92 -4.26 13.83
CA ASP A 70 3.24 -3.87 13.32
C ASP A 70 3.15 -2.55 12.53
N LYS A 71 3.87 -1.51 13.00
CA LYS A 71 4.07 -0.29 12.21
C LYS A 71 5.09 -0.59 11.09
N LEU A 72 4.62 -0.60 9.85
CA LEU A 72 5.45 -0.79 8.67
C LEU A 72 6.11 0.52 8.26
N ARG A 73 7.37 0.44 7.81
CA ARG A 73 8.09 1.53 7.12
C ARG A 73 8.34 1.11 5.67
N LEU A 74 7.85 1.90 4.72
CA LEU A 74 8.09 1.73 3.29
C LEU A 74 8.95 2.90 2.79
N ASP A 75 10.17 2.59 2.36
CA ASP A 75 11.09 3.56 1.77
C ASP A 75 10.86 3.62 0.25
N LEU A 76 10.30 4.73 -0.23
CA LEU A 76 9.88 4.89 -1.61
C LEU A 76 10.95 5.57 -2.47
N GLY A 77 12.12 5.89 -1.89
CA GLY A 77 13.18 6.65 -2.55
C GLY A 77 12.91 8.15 -2.59
N GLN A 78 13.90 8.93 -3.03
CA GLN A 78 13.84 10.40 -3.09
C GLN A 78 13.40 11.03 -1.76
N GLU A 79 13.89 10.47 -0.64
CA GLU A 79 13.55 10.89 0.72
C GLU A 79 12.07 10.71 1.11
N PHE A 80 11.24 10.08 0.28
CA PHE A 80 9.85 9.78 0.62
C PHE A 80 9.74 8.48 1.42
N VAL A 81 9.10 8.57 2.59
CA VAL A 81 8.87 7.43 3.48
C VAL A 81 7.41 7.39 3.87
N LEU A 82 6.80 6.21 3.74
CA LEU A 82 5.44 5.97 4.22
C LEU A 82 5.49 5.03 5.41
N PHE A 83 4.90 5.46 6.52
CA PHE A 83 4.58 4.58 7.64
C PHE A 83 3.13 4.15 7.56
N ILE A 84 2.88 2.87 7.86
CA ILE A 84 1.55 2.27 7.84
C ILE A 84 1.36 1.51 9.15
N LEU A 85 0.30 1.84 9.88
CA LEU A 85 -0.11 1.11 11.07
C LEU A 85 -1.51 0.52 10.84
N PRO A 86 -1.64 -0.80 10.68
CA PRO A 86 -2.94 -1.45 10.58
C PRO A 86 -3.73 -1.28 11.89
N LYS A 87 -4.97 -0.81 11.80
CA LYS A 87 -5.86 -0.57 12.95
C LYS A 87 -6.88 -1.69 13.10
N SER A 88 -7.55 -2.03 12.00
CA SER A 88 -8.55 -3.09 11.96
C SER A 88 -8.59 -3.69 10.56
N ALA A 89 -9.07 -4.92 10.48
CA ALA A 89 -9.25 -5.66 9.24
C ALA A 89 -10.59 -6.38 9.32
N ASP A 90 -11.38 -6.31 8.25
CA ASP A 90 -12.51 -7.22 8.04
C ASP A 90 -12.30 -8.00 6.72
N ARG A 91 -13.31 -8.73 6.27
CA ARG A 91 -13.20 -9.59 5.09
C ARG A 91 -12.94 -8.81 3.78
N HIS A 92 -13.23 -7.52 3.72
CA HIS A 92 -13.23 -6.75 2.47
C HIS A 92 -12.53 -5.39 2.56
N GLN A 93 -12.08 -4.96 3.74
CA GLN A 93 -11.35 -3.71 3.90
C GLN A 93 -10.29 -3.77 5.01
N GLN A 94 -9.27 -2.95 4.84
CA GLN A 94 -8.23 -2.67 5.83
C GLN A 94 -8.35 -1.22 6.28
N GLU A 95 -8.44 -1.00 7.59
CA GLU A 95 -8.33 0.32 8.19
C GLU A 95 -6.87 0.57 8.58
N LEU A 96 -6.27 1.59 7.97
CA LEU A 96 -4.85 1.89 8.07
C LEU A 96 -4.66 3.33 8.58
N GLU A 97 -3.80 3.51 9.57
CA GLU A 97 -3.22 4.83 9.86
C GLU A 97 -1.96 5.00 9.00
N LEU A 98 -1.91 6.09 8.26
CA LEU A 98 -0.85 6.43 7.32
C LEU A 98 -0.13 7.69 7.79
N GLU A 99 1.20 7.67 7.71
CA GLU A 99 2.04 8.86 7.84
C GLU A 99 3.02 8.91 6.68
N TRP A 100 2.87 9.91 5.81
CA TRP A 100 3.72 10.09 4.65
C TRP A 100 4.65 11.29 4.86
N TYR A 101 5.94 11.06 4.66
CA TYR A 101 7.01 12.03 4.87
C TYR A 101 7.79 12.28 3.58
N SER A 102 8.36 13.48 3.46
CA SER A 102 9.46 13.82 2.57
C SER A 102 10.60 14.40 3.41
N GLY A 103 11.72 13.68 3.48
CA GLY A 103 12.80 13.96 4.42
C GLY A 103 12.29 13.96 5.85
N LYS A 104 12.32 15.13 6.51
CA LYS A 104 11.83 15.32 7.89
C LYS A 104 10.42 15.91 7.97
N THR A 105 9.83 16.26 6.83
CA THR A 105 8.54 16.94 6.75
C THR A 105 7.42 15.93 6.67
N LEU A 106 6.47 15.98 7.61
CA LEU A 106 5.22 15.23 7.54
C LEU A 106 4.32 15.89 6.49
N LEU A 107 4.00 15.16 5.42
CA LEU A 107 3.12 15.62 4.35
C LEU A 107 1.67 15.29 4.66
N VAL A 108 1.41 14.06 5.12
CA VAL A 108 0.06 13.56 5.42
C VAL A 108 0.10 12.67 6.65
N ARG A 109 -0.85 12.87 7.57
CA ARG A 109 -1.24 11.88 8.58
C ARG A 109 -2.75 11.68 8.50
N SER A 110 -3.20 10.45 8.26
CA SER A 110 -4.63 10.16 8.13
C SER A 110 -4.95 8.71 8.48
N VAL A 111 -6.18 8.46 8.91
CA VAL A 111 -6.74 7.12 9.03
C VAL A 111 -7.69 6.89 7.85
N VAL A 112 -7.47 5.80 7.13
CA VAL A 112 -8.20 5.49 5.89
C VAL A 112 -8.71 4.07 5.91
N LYS A 113 -9.80 3.82 5.18
CA LYS A 113 -10.28 2.47 4.88
C LYS A 113 -10.01 2.19 3.41
N ILE A 114 -9.24 1.14 3.13
CA ILE A 114 -8.95 0.70 1.77
C ILE A 114 -9.62 -0.65 1.58
N VAL A 115 -10.56 -0.70 0.64
CA VAL A 115 -11.22 -1.95 0.24
C VAL A 115 -10.23 -2.87 -0.47
N GLU A 116 -10.49 -4.17 -0.45
CA GLU A 116 -9.72 -5.18 -1.18
C GLU A 116 -9.62 -4.83 -2.67
N ASN A 117 -8.41 -4.89 -3.24
CA ASN A 117 -8.08 -4.45 -4.60
C ASN A 117 -8.36 -2.96 -4.88
N GLY A 118 -8.65 -2.18 -3.84
CA GLY A 118 -8.81 -0.74 -3.88
C GLY A 118 -7.47 -0.01 -3.84
N HIS A 119 -7.51 1.27 -4.23
CA HIS A 119 -6.38 2.18 -4.14
C HIS A 119 -6.82 3.48 -3.47
N LEU A 120 -5.97 3.99 -2.59
CA LEU A 120 -5.96 5.37 -2.13
C LEU A 120 -4.93 6.14 -2.94
N PHE A 121 -5.30 7.32 -3.41
CA PHE A 121 -4.38 8.27 -4.03
C PHE A 121 -4.27 9.53 -3.18
N VAL A 122 -3.04 9.99 -2.95
CA VAL A 122 -2.75 11.18 -2.14
C VAL A 122 -1.89 12.12 -2.98
N LYS A 123 -2.37 13.35 -3.17
CA LYS A 123 -1.59 14.43 -3.80
C LYS A 123 -0.53 14.92 -2.81
N GLY A 124 0.73 14.92 -3.25
CA GLY A 124 1.89 15.35 -2.48
C GLY A 124 2.41 16.73 -2.90
N PRO A 125 3.70 17.01 -2.66
CA PRO A 125 4.32 18.27 -3.03
C PRO A 125 4.48 18.43 -4.54
N GLU A 126 4.54 19.70 -4.96
CA GLU A 126 4.94 20.12 -6.30
C GLU A 126 6.46 20.08 -6.45
N VAL A 127 6.94 19.65 -7.62
CA VAL A 127 8.37 19.59 -7.99
C VAL A 127 8.51 20.19 -9.39
N GLY A 128 8.92 21.45 -9.48
CA GLY A 128 8.90 22.19 -10.74
C GLY A 128 7.46 22.43 -11.19
N ASN A 129 7.09 21.93 -12.37
CA ASN A 129 5.71 21.97 -12.89
C ASN A 129 4.97 20.62 -12.71
N ASP A 130 5.60 19.67 -12.04
CA ASP A 130 5.09 18.31 -11.86
C ASP A 130 4.66 18.10 -10.40
N TRP A 131 3.89 17.04 -10.16
CA TRP A 131 3.38 16.72 -8.83
C TRP A 131 3.76 15.32 -8.40
N ILE A 132 4.17 15.19 -7.14
CA ILE A 132 4.33 13.89 -6.51
C ILE A 132 2.96 13.39 -6.05
N VAL A 133 2.66 12.13 -6.37
CA VAL A 133 1.46 11.42 -5.98
C VAL A 133 1.88 10.14 -5.28
N LEU A 134 1.25 9.85 -4.14
CA LEU A 134 1.36 8.57 -3.47
C LEU A 134 0.14 7.72 -3.82
N ALA A 135 0.37 6.53 -4.35
CA ALA A 135 -0.67 5.52 -4.56
C ALA A 135 -0.46 4.37 -3.56
N VAL A 136 -1.49 4.04 -2.77
CA VAL A 136 -1.47 2.94 -1.80
C VAL A 136 -2.59 1.96 -2.16
N GLY A 137 -2.25 0.70 -2.43
CA GLY A 137 -3.22 -0.37 -2.69
C GLY A 137 -3.10 -1.51 -1.71
N VAL A 138 -4.20 -2.25 -1.53
CA VAL A 138 -4.26 -3.45 -0.68
C VAL A 138 -4.76 -4.63 -1.50
N ARG A 139 -4.12 -5.78 -1.38
CA ARG A 139 -4.47 -7.03 -2.06
C ARG A 139 -4.42 -8.18 -1.07
N ASN A 140 -5.38 -9.11 -1.11
CA ASN A 140 -5.32 -10.36 -0.35
C ASN A 140 -4.78 -11.49 -1.22
#